data_AF-V9H9G7-F1
#
_entry.id   AF-V9H9G7-F1
#
_cell.length_a   1.000
_cell.length_b   1.000
_cell.length_c   1.000
_cell.angle_alpha   90.00
_cell.angle_beta   90.00
_cell.angle_gamma   90.00
#
_symmetry.space_group_name_H-M   'P 1'
#
loop_
_entity.id
_entity.type
_entity.pdbx_description
1 polymer ?
#
loop_
_entity_poly.entity_id
_entity_poly.type
_entity_poly.pdbx_seq_one_letter_code
_entity_poly.pdbx_strand_id
1 'polypeptide(L)'
;MKKKICFLIGNLDNYGGTERVTSIIANELIKFKEYEIHILSLRNGLNPFFDLNPLIRINTLYTDDVSMKIHFIETIYKIRKFIKFYSINTLIVVDSISCIFTVPALLGLKVNHICWEHFNFKVNLGTKFRDLGRILAAKYCNHIVTLTQKDKEFWEKHLSFVKINKITPIHNPIINREKCFDLEHKQNYKNILAIGRLSYEKGFDLLLEAWALVCKENLNWNLRIIGSGDCEFALKKLAKDLQIESYVEFIPHTKNINYYYETSSIYCLSSRFEGFPMVLLEALSFDLPIVSFDCDTGPRG
;
A
#
# COMPACT_ATOMS: atom_id res chain seq x y z
N MET A 1 -31.24 5.06 8.71
CA MET A 1 -30.07 4.45 9.39
C MET A 1 -28.82 4.76 8.57
N LYS A 2 -27.69 5.04 9.21
CA LYS A 2 -26.41 5.19 8.51
C LYS A 2 -26.02 3.88 7.81
N LYS A 3 -25.42 3.96 6.62
CA LYS A 3 -24.80 2.82 5.97
C LYS A 3 -23.46 2.52 6.64
N LYS A 4 -23.29 1.31 7.14
CA LYS A 4 -22.08 0.88 7.85
C LYS A 4 -21.11 0.23 6.87
N ILE A 5 -19.95 0.87 6.70
CA ILE A 5 -18.89 0.44 5.79
C ILE A 5 -17.73 -0.04 6.65
N CYS A 6 -17.24 -1.24 6.38
CA CYS A 6 -16.07 -1.80 7.05
C CYS A 6 -14.94 -2.01 6.04
N PHE A 7 -13.76 -1.47 6.33
CA PHE A 7 -12.51 -1.86 5.67
C PHE A 7 -11.90 -3.02 6.43
N LEU A 8 -11.60 -4.13 5.77
CA LEU A 8 -10.85 -5.25 6.34
C LEU A 8 -9.43 -5.23 5.77
N ILE A 9 -8.43 -5.13 6.64
CA ILE A 9 -7.01 -4.99 6.30
C ILE A 9 -6.16 -5.98 7.10
N GLY A 10 -4.97 -6.31 6.59
CA GLY A 10 -4.05 -7.25 7.25
C GLY A 10 -3.58 -6.78 8.63
N ASN A 11 -2.82 -5.68 8.67
CA ASN A 11 -2.36 -5.05 9.91
C ASN A 11 -2.36 -3.53 9.74
N LEU A 12 -3.25 -2.84 10.46
CA LEU A 12 -3.39 -1.39 10.39
C LEU A 12 -2.24 -0.61 11.05
N ASP A 13 -1.44 -1.24 11.91
CA ASP A 13 -0.28 -0.60 12.55
C ASP A 13 0.90 -0.40 11.58
N ASN A 14 0.84 -1.04 10.40
CA ASN A 14 1.87 -0.91 9.38
C ASN A 14 1.88 0.48 8.72
N TYR A 15 3.03 0.82 8.11
CA TYR A 15 3.28 2.08 7.42
C TYR A 15 3.27 1.94 5.87
N GLY A 16 2.59 0.92 5.35
CA GLY A 16 2.54 0.62 3.92
C GLY A 16 1.54 1.50 3.15
N GLY A 17 1.56 1.34 1.82
CA GLY A 17 0.65 2.07 0.93
C GLY A 17 -0.82 1.70 1.14
N THR A 18 -1.10 0.45 1.51
CA THR A 18 -2.46 -0.06 1.81
C THR A 18 -3.04 0.60 3.06
N GLU A 19 -2.26 0.73 4.12
CA GLU A 19 -2.68 1.39 5.36
C GLU A 19 -2.85 2.89 5.14
N ARG A 20 -1.93 3.52 4.37
CA ARG A 20 -2.02 4.93 4.02
C ARG A 20 -3.31 5.25 3.27
N VAL A 21 -3.59 4.52 2.19
CA VAL A 21 -4.74 4.80 1.34
C VAL A 21 -6.07 4.45 2.02
N THR A 22 -6.10 3.37 2.81
CA THR A 22 -7.25 3.04 3.65
C THR A 22 -7.55 4.17 4.63
N SER A 23 -6.52 4.72 5.26
CA SER A 23 -6.68 5.83 6.20
C SER A 23 -7.20 7.10 5.54
N ILE A 24 -6.68 7.46 4.36
CA ILE A 24 -7.17 8.61 3.57
C ILE A 24 -8.65 8.43 3.23
N ILE A 25 -9.01 7.32 2.60
CA ILE A 25 -10.40 7.08 2.18
C ILE A 25 -11.35 7.01 3.38
N ALA A 26 -10.96 6.35 4.47
CA ALA A 26 -11.79 6.27 5.67
C ALA A 26 -12.03 7.65 6.30
N ASN A 27 -10.99 8.49 6.35
CA ASN A 27 -11.08 9.87 6.86
C ASN A 27 -11.93 10.78 5.97
N GLU A 28 -11.97 10.56 4.66
CA GLU A 28 -12.85 11.31 3.76
C GLU A 28 -14.29 10.81 3.82
N LEU A 29 -14.50 9.49 3.88
CA LEU A 29 -15.85 8.91 3.93
C LEU A 29 -16.59 9.24 5.23
N ILE A 30 -15.89 9.33 6.37
CA ILE A 30 -16.54 9.65 7.66
C ILE A 30 -17.11 11.09 7.70
N LYS A 31 -16.69 11.98 6.80
CA LYS A 31 -17.25 13.34 6.68
C LYS A 31 -18.71 13.33 6.19
N PHE A 32 -19.12 12.28 5.48
CA PHE A 32 -20.48 12.10 5.00
C PHE A 32 -21.38 11.55 6.13
N LYS A 33 -22.42 12.31 6.50
CA LYS A 33 -23.27 12.00 7.66
C LYS A 33 -24.04 10.68 7.53
N GLU A 34 -24.25 10.21 6.31
CA GLU A 34 -24.90 8.94 6.00
C GLU A 34 -24.03 7.71 6.27
N TYR A 35 -22.72 7.87 6.49
CA TYR A 35 -21.80 6.77 6.71
C TYR A 35 -21.37 6.61 8.17
N GLU A 36 -21.17 5.36 8.55
CA GLU A 36 -20.48 4.94 9.76
C GLU A 36 -19.33 4.03 9.34
N ILE A 37 -18.10 4.41 9.67
CA ILE A 37 -16.89 3.75 9.17
C ILE A 37 -16.28 2.87 10.26
N HIS A 38 -16.00 1.63 9.88
CA HIS A 38 -15.29 0.64 10.67
C HIS A 38 -14.01 0.24 9.95
N ILE A 39 -12.94 -0.02 10.69
CA ILE A 39 -11.74 -0.69 10.19
C ILE A 39 -11.51 -1.93 11.06
N LEU A 40 -11.47 -3.08 10.41
CA LEU A 40 -11.19 -4.37 11.02
C LEU A 40 -9.82 -4.85 10.57
N SER A 41 -8.85 -4.79 11.46
CA SER A 41 -7.54 -5.39 11.25
C SER A 41 -7.60 -6.90 11.50
N LEU A 42 -6.96 -7.71 10.65
CA LEU A 42 -6.83 -9.15 10.92
C LEU A 42 -5.93 -9.39 12.12
N ARG A 43 -4.81 -8.66 12.25
CA ARG A 43 -3.87 -8.78 13.37
C ARG A 43 -3.32 -7.42 13.75
N ASN A 44 -3.02 -7.22 15.03
CA ASN A 44 -2.66 -5.92 15.61
C ASN A 44 -3.63 -4.82 15.09
N GLY A 45 -3.23 -3.56 14.98
CA GLY A 45 -4.05 -2.54 14.32
C GLY A 45 -4.75 -1.57 15.27
N LEU A 46 -4.43 -1.61 16.57
CA LEU A 46 -4.96 -0.66 17.57
C LEU A 46 -4.09 0.59 17.73
N ASN A 47 -2.89 0.61 17.13
CA ASN A 47 -1.94 1.71 17.15
C ASN A 47 -1.58 2.12 15.72
N PRO A 48 -2.57 2.62 14.93
CA PRO A 48 -2.39 2.90 13.52
C PRO A 48 -1.22 3.88 13.30
N PHE A 49 -0.37 3.59 12.31
CA PHE A 49 0.76 4.46 12.00
C PHE A 49 0.29 5.81 11.44
N PHE A 50 -0.75 5.79 10.60
CA PHE A 50 -1.36 6.97 10.00
C PHE A 50 -2.56 7.44 10.82
N ASP A 51 -2.73 8.76 10.90
CA ASP A 51 -3.79 9.36 11.71
C ASP A 51 -5.18 9.04 11.15
N LEU A 52 -6.08 8.66 12.06
CA LEU A 52 -7.47 8.36 11.77
C LEU A 52 -8.38 9.27 12.57
N ASN A 53 -9.48 9.69 11.96
CA ASN A 53 -10.51 10.45 12.62
C ASN A 53 -11.07 9.64 13.82
N PRO A 54 -11.22 10.24 15.02
CA PRO A 54 -11.63 9.52 16.23
C PRO A 54 -13.05 8.94 16.15
N LEU A 55 -13.86 9.34 15.17
CA LEU A 55 -15.19 8.76 14.92
C LEU A 55 -15.13 7.41 14.17
N ILE A 56 -13.97 7.06 13.59
CA ILE A 56 -13.76 5.77 12.93
C ILE A 56 -13.60 4.70 13.99
N ARG A 57 -14.38 3.62 13.89
CA ARG A 57 -14.31 2.50 14.83
C ARG A 57 -13.22 1.53 14.38
N ILE A 58 -12.22 1.34 15.22
CA ILE A 58 -11.10 0.43 14.95
C ILE A 58 -11.27 -0.82 15.81
N ASN A 59 -11.17 -1.99 15.18
CA ASN A 59 -11.18 -3.28 15.84
C ASN A 59 -10.11 -4.19 15.24
N THR A 60 -9.69 -5.18 16.02
CA THR A 60 -8.79 -6.23 15.57
C THR A 60 -9.34 -7.61 15.91
N LEU A 61 -9.04 -8.62 15.07
CA LEU A 61 -9.42 -10.01 15.34
C LEU A 61 -8.43 -10.72 16.29
N TYR A 62 -7.17 -10.29 16.24
CA TYR A 62 -6.06 -10.82 17.02
C TYR A 62 -5.16 -9.66 17.45
N THR A 63 -4.92 -9.51 18.75
CA THR A 63 -4.09 -8.44 19.32
C THR A 63 -2.61 -8.60 19.04
N ASP A 64 -2.20 -9.80 18.62
CA ASP A 64 -0.82 -10.20 18.40
C ASP A 64 -0.67 -10.83 17.01
N ASP A 65 0.57 -10.98 16.56
CA ASP A 65 0.86 -11.69 15.32
C ASP A 65 0.54 -13.19 15.44
N VAL A 66 -0.42 -13.64 14.62
CA VAL A 66 -0.83 -15.04 14.55
C VAL A 66 -0.72 -15.60 13.12
N SER A 67 -0.55 -16.91 13.03
CA SER A 67 -0.58 -17.63 11.76
C SER A 67 -2.01 -17.78 11.26
N MET A 68 -2.34 -17.05 10.19
CA MET A 68 -3.66 -17.12 9.54
C MET A 68 -3.99 -18.51 8.98
N LYS A 69 -2.97 -19.36 8.73
CA LYS A 69 -3.19 -20.74 8.28
C LYS A 69 -3.71 -21.63 9.42
N ILE A 70 -3.16 -21.46 10.62
CA ILE A 70 -3.56 -22.22 11.82
C ILE A 70 -4.97 -21.77 12.24
N HIS A 71 -5.19 -20.45 12.26
CA HIS A 71 -6.44 -19.85 12.71
C HIS A 71 -7.45 -19.64 11.58
N PHE A 72 -7.40 -20.42 10.50
CA PHE A 72 -8.19 -20.17 9.29
C PHE A 72 -9.71 -20.17 9.55
N ILE A 73 -10.22 -21.23 10.18
CA ILE A 73 -11.66 -21.37 10.49
C ILE A 73 -12.11 -20.38 11.56
N GLU A 74 -11.27 -20.15 12.58
CA GLU A 74 -11.55 -19.17 13.62
C GLU A 74 -11.65 -17.75 13.05
N THR A 75 -10.75 -17.39 12.13
CA THR A 75 -10.76 -16.10 11.43
C THR A 75 -12.09 -15.90 10.69
N ILE A 76 -12.54 -16.92 9.94
CA ILE A 76 -13.85 -16.89 9.24
C ILE A 76 -14.99 -16.66 10.23
N TYR A 77 -15.01 -17.40 11.33
CA TYR A 77 -16.03 -17.28 12.37
C TYR A 77 -16.03 -15.88 13.01
N LYS A 78 -14.85 -15.35 13.38
CA LYS A 78 -14.72 -14.02 13.99
C LYS A 78 -15.14 -12.91 13.04
N ILE A 79 -14.76 -12.97 11.75
CA ILE A 79 -15.23 -12.03 10.73
C ILE A 79 -16.76 -12.07 10.64
N ARG A 80 -17.36 -13.26 10.53
CA ARG A 80 -18.83 -13.40 10.46
C ARG A 80 -19.52 -12.83 11.70
N LYS A 81 -18.98 -13.12 12.89
CA LYS A 81 -19.49 -12.59 14.16
C LYS A 81 -19.43 -11.06 14.20
N PHE A 82 -18.30 -10.48 13.79
CA PHE A 82 -18.10 -9.03 13.71
C PHE A 82 -19.11 -8.37 12.76
N ILE A 83 -19.22 -8.88 11.53
CA ILE A 83 -20.12 -8.36 10.50
C ILE A 83 -21.58 -8.35 11.00
N LYS A 84 -22.02 -9.43 11.65
CA LYS A 84 -23.37 -9.53 12.22
C LYS A 84 -23.57 -8.58 13.41
N PHE A 85 -22.63 -8.57 14.35
CA PHE A 85 -22.72 -7.74 15.56
C PHE A 85 -22.85 -6.26 15.23
N TYR A 86 -22.01 -5.75 14.33
CA TYR A 86 -22.08 -4.35 13.91
C TYR A 86 -23.13 -4.10 12.83
N SER A 87 -23.74 -5.14 12.24
CA SER A 87 -24.68 -5.03 11.12
C SER A 87 -24.05 -4.30 9.92
N ILE A 88 -22.83 -4.70 9.54
CA ILE A 88 -22.08 -4.11 8.42
C ILE A 88 -22.85 -4.31 7.11
N ASN A 89 -23.06 -3.23 6.36
CA ASN A 89 -23.78 -3.26 5.09
C ASN A 89 -22.83 -3.46 3.91
N THR A 90 -21.63 -2.90 3.98
CA THR A 90 -20.60 -2.99 2.93
C THR A 90 -19.27 -3.38 3.55
N LEU A 91 -18.67 -4.45 3.04
CA LEU A 91 -17.31 -4.88 3.41
C LEU A 91 -16.37 -4.62 2.24
N ILE A 92 -15.40 -3.73 2.45
CA ILE A 92 -14.31 -3.45 1.53
C ILE A 92 -13.08 -4.22 2.03
N VAL A 93 -12.63 -5.18 1.25
CA VAL A 93 -11.48 -6.02 1.59
C VAL A 93 -10.24 -5.46 0.91
N VAL A 94 -9.28 -5.00 1.72
CA VAL A 94 -8.02 -4.41 1.27
C VAL A 94 -7.04 -5.57 0.99
N ASP A 95 -6.76 -5.80 -0.30
CA ASP A 95 -6.09 -6.97 -0.91
C ASP A 95 -6.97 -8.23 -1.02
N SER A 96 -6.99 -8.80 -2.22
CA SER A 96 -7.74 -10.01 -2.58
C SER A 96 -7.38 -11.25 -1.77
N ILE A 97 -6.16 -11.32 -1.20
CA ILE A 97 -5.74 -12.45 -0.36
C ILE A 97 -6.72 -12.72 0.80
N SER A 98 -7.32 -11.68 1.36
CA SER A 98 -8.26 -11.80 2.49
C SER A 98 -9.63 -12.35 2.07
N CYS A 99 -9.93 -12.42 0.76
CA CYS A 99 -11.15 -13.03 0.25
C CYS A 99 -11.27 -14.52 0.56
N ILE A 100 -10.16 -15.21 0.87
CA ILE A 100 -10.18 -16.60 1.35
C ILE A 100 -10.94 -16.73 2.69
N PHE A 101 -10.97 -15.67 3.51
CA PHE A 101 -11.70 -15.64 4.77
C PHE A 101 -13.07 -14.98 4.62
N THR A 102 -13.15 -13.87 3.89
CA THR A 102 -14.38 -13.07 3.85
C THR A 102 -15.48 -13.71 3.00
N VAL A 103 -15.16 -14.37 1.89
CA VAL A 103 -16.17 -15.07 1.07
C VAL A 103 -16.94 -16.13 1.88
N PRO A 104 -16.28 -17.10 2.56
CA PRO A 104 -17.02 -18.04 3.41
C PRO A 104 -17.68 -17.35 4.62
N ALA A 105 -17.07 -16.32 5.21
CA ALA A 105 -17.67 -15.60 6.34
C ALA A 105 -19.00 -14.91 5.97
N LEU A 106 -19.12 -14.45 4.73
CA LEU A 106 -20.29 -13.74 4.21
C LEU A 106 -21.38 -14.64 3.61
N LEU A 107 -21.17 -15.96 3.54
CA LEU A 107 -22.15 -16.88 2.95
C LEU A 107 -23.53 -16.72 3.60
N GLY A 108 -24.55 -16.48 2.77
CA GLY A 108 -25.93 -16.25 3.18
C GLY A 108 -26.23 -14.88 3.82
N LEU A 109 -25.27 -13.94 3.86
CA LEU A 109 -25.49 -12.57 4.34
C LEU A 109 -25.75 -11.62 3.16
N LYS A 110 -26.61 -10.62 3.38
CA LYS A 110 -26.85 -9.54 2.42
C LYS A 110 -25.87 -8.39 2.66
N VAL A 111 -24.59 -8.63 2.35
CA VAL A 111 -23.50 -7.64 2.48
C VAL A 111 -22.96 -7.33 1.10
N ASN A 112 -22.82 -6.05 0.77
CA ASN A 112 -22.11 -5.62 -0.44
C ASN A 112 -20.60 -5.85 -0.24
N HIS A 113 -20.06 -6.87 -0.88
CA HIS A 113 -18.68 -7.30 -0.74
C HIS A 113 -17.83 -6.75 -1.89
N ILE A 114 -16.89 -5.86 -1.55
CA ILE A 114 -16.00 -5.21 -2.50
C ILE A 114 -14.58 -5.71 -2.22
N CYS A 115 -13.91 -6.25 -3.24
CA CYS A 115 -12.48 -6.51 -3.18
C CYS A 115 -11.74 -5.29 -3.74
N TRP A 116 -10.81 -4.74 -2.97
CA TRP A 116 -9.94 -3.64 -3.40
C TRP A 116 -8.52 -4.18 -3.50
N GLU A 117 -8.10 -4.47 -4.74
CA GLU A 117 -6.79 -5.07 -5.04
C GLU A 117 -5.71 -3.99 -5.04
N HIS A 118 -4.61 -4.26 -4.34
CA HIS A 118 -3.47 -3.35 -4.21
C HIS A 118 -2.17 -3.92 -4.78
N PHE A 119 -2.16 -5.20 -5.17
CA PHE A 119 -1.05 -5.84 -5.85
C PHE A 119 -1.38 -6.05 -7.32
N ASN A 120 -0.40 -5.79 -8.19
CA ASN A 120 -0.48 -6.21 -9.58
C ASN A 120 -0.86 -7.70 -9.67
N PHE A 121 -1.77 -8.04 -10.57
CA PHE A 121 -2.30 -9.39 -10.75
C PHE A 121 -1.20 -10.45 -10.92
N LYS A 122 -0.10 -10.13 -11.61
CA LYS A 122 1.02 -11.05 -11.83
C LYS A 122 1.87 -11.30 -10.58
N VAL A 123 1.70 -10.50 -9.52
CA VAL A 123 2.49 -10.57 -8.30
C VAL A 123 1.71 -11.29 -7.20
N ASN A 124 2.13 -12.50 -6.86
CA ASN A 124 1.57 -13.28 -5.75
C ASN A 124 2.51 -13.40 -4.53
N LEU A 125 3.68 -12.74 -4.55
CA LEU A 125 4.71 -12.79 -3.49
C LEU A 125 5.02 -14.23 -3.01
N GLY A 126 4.94 -15.22 -3.91
CA GLY A 126 5.20 -16.63 -3.60
C GLY A 126 4.07 -17.36 -2.86
N THR A 127 2.90 -16.75 -2.68
CA THR A 127 1.75 -17.40 -2.00
C THR A 127 0.56 -17.66 -2.93
N LYS A 128 0.17 -18.93 -3.05
CA LYS A 128 -1.03 -19.35 -3.80
C LYS A 128 -2.34 -18.87 -3.15
N PHE A 129 -2.31 -18.43 -1.90
CA PHE A 129 -3.51 -17.89 -1.25
C PHE A 129 -4.00 -16.60 -1.91
N ARG A 130 -3.09 -15.79 -2.48
CA ARG A 130 -3.51 -14.60 -3.22
C ARG A 130 -4.24 -15.00 -4.50
N ASP A 131 -3.71 -15.97 -5.24
CA ASP A 131 -4.35 -16.46 -6.47
C ASP A 131 -5.73 -17.05 -6.20
N LEU A 132 -5.86 -17.84 -5.13
CA LEU A 132 -7.17 -18.32 -4.66
C LEU A 132 -8.09 -17.17 -4.24
N GLY A 133 -7.57 -16.20 -3.48
CA GLY A 133 -8.30 -15.00 -3.07
C GLY A 133 -8.86 -14.22 -4.26
N ARG A 134 -8.08 -14.05 -5.33
CA ARG A 134 -8.51 -13.41 -6.58
C ARG A 134 -9.61 -14.18 -7.30
N ILE A 135 -9.50 -15.51 -7.39
CA ILE A 135 -10.55 -16.36 -7.97
C ILE A 135 -11.85 -16.24 -7.15
N LEU A 136 -11.75 -16.26 -5.83
CA LEU A 136 -12.89 -16.10 -4.93
C LEU A 136 -13.50 -14.70 -5.06
N ALA A 137 -12.67 -13.66 -5.13
CA ALA A 137 -13.12 -12.29 -5.36
C ALA A 137 -13.87 -12.16 -6.70
N ALA A 138 -13.28 -12.66 -7.78
CA ALA A 138 -13.88 -12.66 -9.12
C ALA A 138 -15.26 -13.31 -9.14
N LYS A 139 -15.41 -14.44 -8.44
CA LYS A 139 -16.65 -15.23 -8.46
C LYS A 139 -17.71 -14.71 -7.48
N TYR A 140 -17.32 -14.18 -6.33
CA TYR A 140 -18.23 -13.96 -5.20
C TYR A 140 -18.30 -12.51 -4.68
N CYS A 141 -17.33 -11.65 -4.99
CA CYS A 141 -17.47 -10.23 -4.66
C CYS A 141 -18.47 -9.55 -5.62
N ASN A 142 -19.22 -8.59 -5.10
CA ASN A 142 -20.12 -7.78 -5.90
C ASN A 142 -19.35 -6.86 -6.84
N HIS A 143 -18.20 -6.36 -6.39
CA HIS A 143 -17.32 -5.48 -7.14
C HIS A 143 -15.85 -5.79 -6.83
N ILE A 144 -14.99 -5.59 -7.82
CA ILE A 144 -13.55 -5.54 -7.68
C ILE A 144 -13.07 -4.16 -8.10
N VAL A 145 -12.21 -3.57 -7.29
CA VAL A 145 -11.51 -2.33 -7.58
C VAL A 145 -10.04 -2.65 -7.79
N THR A 146 -9.53 -2.38 -8.99
CA THR A 146 -8.09 -2.41 -9.29
C THR A 146 -7.56 -0.98 -9.29
N LEU A 147 -6.23 -0.81 -9.22
CA LEU A 147 -5.64 0.54 -9.15
C LEU A 147 -5.37 1.16 -10.53
N THR A 148 -5.28 0.34 -11.58
CA THR A 148 -4.99 0.79 -12.94
C THR A 148 -5.84 0.04 -13.97
N GLN A 149 -6.01 0.65 -15.14
CA GLN A 149 -6.68 0.04 -16.29
C GLN A 149 -5.93 -1.22 -16.78
N LYS A 150 -4.59 -1.17 -16.80
CA LYS A 150 -3.74 -2.31 -17.17
C LYS A 150 -3.91 -3.50 -16.23
N ASP A 151 -4.05 -3.25 -14.92
CA ASP A 151 -4.27 -4.34 -13.97
C ASP A 151 -5.67 -4.95 -14.12
N LYS A 152 -6.69 -4.13 -14.40
CA LYS A 152 -8.03 -4.63 -14.78
C LYS A 152 -7.96 -5.59 -15.97
N GLU A 153 -7.21 -5.26 -17.02
CA GLU A 153 -7.03 -6.12 -18.19
C GLU A 153 -6.34 -7.44 -17.83
N PHE A 154 -5.37 -7.42 -16.90
CA PHE A 154 -4.77 -8.66 -16.41
C PHE A 154 -5.78 -9.53 -15.67
N TRP A 155 -6.62 -8.96 -14.81
CA TRP A 155 -7.71 -9.70 -14.15
C TRP A 155 -8.67 -10.33 -15.17
N GLU A 156 -9.17 -9.55 -16.12
CA GLU A 156 -10.13 -10.00 -17.15
C GLU A 156 -9.54 -11.10 -18.04
N LYS A 157 -8.27 -10.97 -18.44
CA LYS A 157 -7.58 -11.95 -19.28
C LYS A 157 -7.34 -13.28 -18.53
N HIS A 158 -6.73 -13.22 -17.35
CA HIS A 158 -6.25 -14.40 -16.64
C HIS A 158 -7.36 -15.13 -15.88
N LEU A 159 -8.45 -14.45 -15.54
CA LEU A 159 -9.62 -15.05 -14.88
C LEU A 159 -10.82 -15.17 -15.83
N SER A 160 -10.59 -15.22 -17.14
CA SER A 160 -11.63 -15.38 -18.18
C SER A 160 -12.48 -16.66 -18.02
N PHE A 161 -11.99 -17.66 -17.29
CA PHE A 161 -12.72 -18.87 -16.91
C PHE A 161 -13.75 -18.66 -15.78
N VAL A 162 -13.78 -17.47 -15.17
CA VAL A 162 -14.76 -17.07 -14.15
C VAL A 162 -15.59 -15.92 -14.68
N LYS A 163 -16.92 -16.00 -14.55
CA LYS A 163 -17.78 -14.85 -14.82
C LYS A 163 -17.59 -13.81 -13.72
N ILE A 164 -16.80 -12.79 -14.02
CA ILE A 164 -16.56 -11.68 -13.10
C ILE A 164 -17.77 -10.73 -13.11
N ASN A 165 -18.24 -10.34 -11.92
CA ASN A 165 -19.42 -9.46 -11.82
C ASN A 165 -19.13 -8.05 -12.34
N LYS A 166 -18.14 -7.36 -11.76
CA LYS A 166 -17.72 -6.02 -12.15
C LYS A 166 -16.32 -5.69 -11.65
N ILE A 167 -15.43 -5.27 -12.55
CA ILE A 167 -14.11 -4.71 -12.22
C ILE A 167 -14.09 -3.24 -12.64
N THR A 168 -13.65 -2.37 -11.74
CA THR A 168 -13.51 -0.93 -12.00
C THR A 168 -12.11 -0.46 -11.58
N PRO A 169 -11.34 0.17 -12.48
CA PRO A 169 -10.06 0.75 -12.10
C PRO A 169 -10.31 2.09 -11.38
N ILE A 170 -9.80 2.22 -10.17
CA ILE A 170 -9.84 3.46 -9.37
C ILE A 170 -8.44 3.67 -8.80
N HIS A 171 -7.76 4.71 -9.28
CA HIS A 171 -6.43 5.09 -8.78
C HIS A 171 -6.49 5.48 -7.30
N ASN A 172 -5.38 5.28 -6.59
CA ASN A 172 -5.30 5.73 -5.20
C ASN A 172 -5.42 7.27 -5.13
N PRO A 173 -6.14 7.82 -4.14
CA PRO A 173 -6.12 9.25 -3.87
C PRO A 173 -4.79 9.71 -3.29
N ILE A 174 -4.55 11.01 -3.40
CA ILE A 174 -3.58 11.74 -2.60
C ILE A 174 -4.28 12.92 -1.96
N ILE A 175 -3.88 13.28 -0.73
CA ILE A 175 -4.36 14.50 -0.10
C ILE A 175 -3.75 15.66 -0.86
N ASN A 176 -4.59 16.48 -1.50
CA ASN A 176 -4.13 17.64 -2.23
C ASN A 176 -3.50 18.61 -1.23
N ARG A 177 -2.26 19.01 -1.49
CA ARG A 177 -1.58 20.03 -0.72
C ARG A 177 -1.73 21.35 -1.47
N GLU A 178 -1.96 22.43 -0.74
CA GLU A 178 -1.73 23.76 -1.33
C GLU A 178 -0.27 23.82 -1.75
N LYS A 179 0.02 24.42 -2.92
CA LYS A 179 1.39 24.59 -3.40
C LYS A 179 2.12 25.50 -2.42
N CYS A 180 2.88 24.90 -1.50
CA CYS A 180 3.57 25.63 -0.45
C CYS A 180 5.05 25.90 -0.76
N PHE A 181 5.55 25.49 -1.94
CA PHE A 181 6.99 25.46 -2.18
C PHE A 181 7.41 26.34 -3.36
N ASP A 182 8.38 27.20 -3.09
CA ASP A 182 9.16 27.86 -4.12
C ASP A 182 10.04 26.81 -4.84
N LEU A 183 9.90 26.69 -6.15
CA LEU A 183 10.68 25.74 -6.95
C LEU A 183 12.19 26.06 -6.91
N GLU A 184 12.56 27.34 -6.74
CA GLU A 184 13.96 27.75 -6.58
C GLU A 184 14.56 27.19 -5.27
N HIS A 185 13.77 27.12 -4.21
CA HIS A 185 14.21 26.57 -2.93
C HIS A 185 14.56 25.08 -3.03
N LYS A 186 13.83 24.31 -3.86
CA LYS A 186 14.10 22.87 -4.01
C LYS A 186 15.42 22.60 -4.71
N GLN A 187 15.75 23.34 -5.76
CA GLN A 187 16.98 23.16 -6.54
C GLN A 187 18.26 23.34 -5.70
N ASN A 188 18.16 24.00 -4.55
CA ASN A 188 19.29 24.18 -3.63
C ASN A 188 19.63 22.91 -2.82
N TYR A 189 18.71 21.95 -2.69
CA TYR A 189 18.97 20.70 -1.99
C TYR A 189 19.60 19.68 -2.91
N LYS A 190 20.81 19.24 -2.58
CA LYS A 190 21.51 18.15 -3.30
C LYS A 190 21.16 16.77 -2.74
N ASN A 191 19.86 16.50 -2.56
CA ASN A 191 19.37 15.23 -2.03
C ASN A 191 18.43 14.54 -3.03
N ILE A 192 18.71 13.27 -3.31
CA ILE A 192 17.80 12.34 -3.96
C ILE A 192 17.08 11.54 -2.88
N LEU A 193 15.77 11.38 -3.01
CA LEU A 193 14.93 10.68 -2.04
C LEU A 193 14.41 9.36 -2.62
N ALA A 194 14.48 8.30 -1.83
CA ALA A 194 13.78 7.05 -2.12
C ALA A 194 13.13 6.53 -0.83
N ILE A 195 11.85 6.15 -0.91
CA ILE A 195 11.05 5.77 0.27
C ILE A 195 10.37 4.43 0.03
N GLY A 196 10.53 3.49 0.96
CA GLY A 196 9.85 2.21 0.90
C GLY A 196 10.39 1.18 1.88
N ARG A 197 9.67 0.06 2.02
CA ARG A 197 10.13 -1.11 2.78
C ARG A 197 11.44 -1.63 2.19
N LEU A 198 12.45 -1.87 3.04
CA LEU A 198 13.76 -2.34 2.61
C LEU A 198 13.69 -3.83 2.28
N SER A 199 13.15 -4.15 1.12
CA SER A 199 12.91 -5.51 0.66
C SER A 199 13.18 -5.66 -0.83
N TYR A 200 13.29 -6.91 -1.29
CA TYR A 200 13.67 -7.23 -2.67
C TYR A 200 12.79 -6.53 -3.72
N GLU A 201 11.48 -6.44 -3.51
CA GLU A 201 10.58 -5.81 -4.48
C GLU A 201 10.86 -4.32 -4.75
N LYS A 202 11.47 -3.61 -3.78
CA LYS A 202 11.75 -2.16 -3.90
C LYS A 202 13.06 -1.85 -4.64
N GLY A 203 13.89 -2.86 -4.91
CA GLY A 203 15.04 -2.70 -5.80
C GLY A 203 16.10 -1.70 -5.31
N PHE A 204 16.20 -1.47 -4.00
CA PHE A 204 17.20 -0.54 -3.45
C PHE A 204 18.64 -0.98 -3.74
N ASP A 205 18.88 -2.27 -3.96
CA ASP A 205 20.15 -2.80 -4.44
C ASP A 205 20.51 -2.24 -5.82
N LEU A 206 19.56 -2.25 -6.76
CA LEU A 206 19.73 -1.67 -8.09
C LEU A 206 19.90 -0.14 -8.03
N LEU A 207 19.21 0.51 -7.08
CA LEU A 207 19.37 1.95 -6.84
C LEU A 207 20.79 2.30 -6.38
N LEU A 208 21.35 1.50 -5.46
CA LEU A 208 22.72 1.69 -4.96
C LEU A 208 23.75 1.48 -6.07
N GLU A 209 23.58 0.46 -6.91
CA GLU A 209 24.44 0.23 -8.08
C GLU A 209 24.42 1.40 -9.06
N ALA A 210 23.22 1.91 -9.38
CA ALA A 210 23.08 3.10 -10.23
C ALA A 210 23.68 4.36 -9.57
N TRP A 211 23.48 4.51 -8.25
CA TRP A 211 24.02 5.63 -7.49
C TRP A 211 25.55 5.65 -7.47
N ALA A 212 26.19 4.47 -7.40
CA ALA A 212 27.64 4.34 -7.49
C ALA A 212 28.22 4.87 -8.81
N LEU A 213 27.45 4.86 -9.90
CA LEU A 213 27.87 5.50 -11.16
C LEU A 213 27.79 7.03 -11.05
N VAL A 214 26.72 7.55 -10.46
CA VAL A 214 26.54 9.01 -10.28
C VAL A 214 27.59 9.60 -9.33
N CYS A 215 27.96 8.89 -8.27
CA CYS A 215 28.99 9.34 -7.32
C CYS A 215 30.36 9.59 -7.99
N LYS A 216 30.67 8.91 -9.11
CA LYS A 216 31.93 9.10 -9.85
C LYS A 216 32.05 10.50 -10.46
N GLU A 217 30.93 11.16 -10.72
CA GLU A 217 30.88 12.53 -11.23
C GLU A 217 31.15 13.59 -10.14
N ASN A 218 31.23 13.18 -8.86
CA ASN A 218 31.60 14.03 -7.72
C ASN A 218 30.76 15.33 -7.58
N LEU A 219 29.44 15.23 -7.80
CA LEU A 219 28.54 16.38 -7.83
C LEU A 219 28.16 16.94 -6.44
N ASN A 220 28.66 16.32 -5.35
CA ASN A 220 28.30 16.59 -3.96
C ASN A 220 26.79 16.41 -3.68
N TRP A 221 26.21 15.30 -4.14
CA TRP A 221 24.82 14.92 -3.85
C TRP A 221 24.76 13.74 -2.88
N ASN A 222 23.64 13.63 -2.15
CA ASN A 222 23.36 12.52 -1.25
C ASN A 222 22.11 11.76 -1.66
N LEU A 223 22.13 10.44 -1.47
CA LEU A 223 20.96 9.58 -1.60
C LEU A 223 20.39 9.28 -0.21
N ARG A 224 19.13 9.67 0.02
CA ARG A 224 18.39 9.36 1.25
C ARG A 224 17.42 8.21 1.01
N ILE A 225 17.64 7.10 1.70
CA ILE A 225 16.77 5.92 1.65
C ILE A 225 16.02 5.83 2.98
N ILE A 226 14.69 5.99 2.93
CA ILE A 226 13.83 5.98 4.12
C ILE A 226 13.00 4.70 4.16
N GLY A 227 13.13 3.95 5.24
CA GLY A 227 12.33 2.77 5.51
C GLY A 227 13.02 1.77 6.42
N SER A 228 12.39 0.62 6.59
CA SER A 228 12.95 -0.51 7.35
C SER A 228 12.54 -1.82 6.66
N GLY A 229 13.27 -2.90 6.90
CA GLY A 229 12.94 -4.21 6.32
C GLY A 229 14.11 -5.19 6.30
N ASP A 230 13.81 -6.42 5.89
CA ASP A 230 14.73 -7.57 6.00
C ASP A 230 16.03 -7.39 5.20
N CYS A 231 16.05 -6.53 4.17
CA CYS A 231 17.24 -6.28 3.37
C CYS A 231 18.15 -5.18 3.93
N GLU A 232 17.82 -4.54 5.06
CA GLU A 232 18.57 -3.38 5.57
C GLU A 232 20.07 -3.65 5.73
N PHE A 233 20.44 -4.76 6.39
CA PHE A 233 21.84 -5.15 6.60
C PHE A 233 22.57 -5.36 5.26
N ALA A 234 21.92 -6.06 4.32
CA ALA A 234 22.50 -6.35 3.00
C ALA A 234 22.71 -5.06 2.18
N LEU A 235 21.77 -4.11 2.24
CA LEU A 235 21.87 -2.83 1.53
C LEU A 235 22.97 -1.94 2.10
N LYS A 236 23.08 -1.85 3.44
CA LYS A 236 24.17 -1.10 4.09
C LYS A 236 25.54 -1.71 3.76
N LYS A 237 25.64 -3.04 3.73
CA LYS A 237 26.85 -3.73 3.29
C LYS A 237 27.18 -3.42 1.83
N LEU A 238 26.19 -3.49 0.93
CA LEU A 238 26.38 -3.18 -0.50
C LEU A 238 26.88 -1.74 -0.70
N ALA A 239 26.33 -0.76 0.02
CA ALA A 239 26.79 0.63 -0.07
C ALA A 239 28.28 0.77 0.31
N LYS A 240 28.74 0.01 1.32
CA LYS A 240 30.15 -0.05 1.71
C LYS A 240 31.02 -0.76 0.68
N ASP A 241 30.56 -1.89 0.15
CA ASP A 241 31.27 -2.66 -0.87
C ASP A 241 31.44 -1.84 -2.16
N LEU A 242 30.48 -0.98 -2.47
CA LEU A 242 30.51 0.00 -3.57
C LEU A 242 31.27 1.30 -3.24
N GLN A 243 31.76 1.48 -2.01
CA GLN A 243 32.48 2.67 -1.54
C GLN A 243 31.67 3.97 -1.66
N ILE A 244 30.36 3.90 -1.41
CA ILE A 244 29.42 5.04 -1.47
C ILE A 244 28.73 5.33 -0.15
N GLU A 245 29.12 4.68 0.94
CA GLU A 245 28.46 4.81 2.24
C GLU A 245 28.44 6.25 2.77
N SER A 246 29.42 7.09 2.41
CA SER A 246 29.44 8.52 2.77
C SER A 246 28.46 9.38 1.98
N TYR A 247 27.88 8.84 0.90
CA TYR A 247 26.92 9.50 0.02
C TYR A 247 25.51 8.91 0.13
N VAL A 248 25.28 7.99 1.08
CA VAL A 248 24.00 7.32 1.30
C VAL A 248 23.58 7.43 2.76
N GLU A 249 22.41 8.03 3.00
CA GLU A 249 21.80 8.14 4.31
C GLU A 249 20.65 7.12 4.42
N PHE A 250 20.82 6.11 5.28
CA PHE A 250 19.76 5.16 5.62
C PHE A 250 18.99 5.66 6.85
N ILE A 251 17.72 6.02 6.65
CA ILE A 251 16.86 6.60 7.67
C ILE A 251 15.75 5.58 8.00
N PRO A 252 15.51 5.25 9.29
CA PRO A 252 14.38 4.41 9.67
C PRO A 252 13.04 4.99 9.21
N HIS A 253 11.99 4.17 9.14
CA HIS A 253 10.64 4.68 8.88
C HIS A 253 10.27 5.79 9.90
N THR A 254 9.61 6.84 9.41
CA THR A 254 9.37 8.06 10.21
C THR A 254 8.05 8.72 9.86
N LYS A 255 7.42 9.36 10.86
CA LYS A 255 6.24 10.23 10.64
C LYS A 255 6.62 11.58 10.04
N ASN A 256 7.88 12.02 10.18
CA ASN A 256 8.36 13.28 9.63
C ASN A 256 8.75 13.15 8.14
N ILE A 257 7.93 12.47 7.35
CA ILE A 257 8.24 12.20 5.94
C ILE A 257 8.19 13.48 5.09
N ASN A 258 7.37 14.46 5.50
CA ASN A 258 7.23 15.74 4.81
C ASN A 258 8.57 16.49 4.72
N TYR A 259 9.33 16.54 5.81
CA TYR A 259 10.65 17.18 5.84
C TYR A 259 11.59 16.62 4.75
N TYR A 260 11.55 15.31 4.52
CA TYR A 260 12.41 14.69 3.52
C TYR A 260 11.94 14.97 2.09
N TYR A 261 10.63 14.99 1.84
CA TYR A 261 10.10 15.45 0.55
C TYR A 261 10.40 16.94 0.29
N GLU A 262 10.41 17.77 1.32
CA GLU A 262 10.67 19.22 1.24
C GLU A 262 12.15 19.53 1.02
N THR A 263 13.04 18.72 1.58
CA THR A 263 14.50 18.90 1.53
C THR A 263 15.19 18.02 0.49
N SER A 264 14.47 17.67 -0.58
CA SER A 264 14.97 16.87 -1.70
C SER A 264 14.63 17.52 -3.04
N SER A 265 15.47 17.23 -4.05
CA SER A 265 15.33 17.76 -5.41
C SER A 265 14.76 16.73 -6.39
N ILE A 266 14.96 15.44 -6.14
CA ILE A 266 14.56 14.35 -7.04
C ILE A 266 14.03 13.20 -6.19
N TYR A 267 12.98 12.55 -6.66
CA TYR A 267 12.51 11.29 -6.12
C TYR A 267 12.89 10.13 -7.04
N CYS A 268 13.43 9.04 -6.47
CA CYS A 268 13.78 7.82 -7.18
C CYS A 268 12.90 6.64 -6.75
N LEU A 269 12.34 5.94 -7.73
CA LEU A 269 11.63 4.67 -7.54
C LEU A 269 12.32 3.54 -8.32
N SER A 270 13.03 2.68 -7.60
CA SER A 270 13.79 1.54 -8.16
C SER A 270 13.05 0.20 -8.13
N SER A 271 11.74 0.22 -7.88
CA SER A 271 10.97 -1.00 -7.64
C SER A 271 10.98 -1.95 -8.84
N ARG A 272 11.14 -3.24 -8.54
CA ARG A 272 11.01 -4.33 -9.53
C ARG A 272 9.56 -4.51 -9.98
N PHE A 273 8.61 -4.28 -9.07
CA PHE A 273 7.19 -4.31 -9.34
C PHE A 273 6.41 -3.44 -8.34
N GLU A 274 5.30 -2.86 -8.79
CA GLU A 274 4.39 -2.03 -7.99
C GLU A 274 2.93 -2.31 -8.37
N GLY A 275 2.00 -2.11 -7.44
CA GLY A 275 0.58 -2.01 -7.77
C GLY A 275 0.25 -0.61 -8.30
N PHE A 276 0.25 0.36 -7.40
CA PHE A 276 0.21 1.79 -7.69
C PHE A 276 0.88 2.53 -6.52
N PRO A 277 2.14 2.98 -6.67
CA PRO A 277 2.97 3.38 -5.53
C PRO A 277 2.51 4.71 -4.94
N MET A 278 1.97 4.67 -3.71
CA MET A 278 1.55 5.87 -2.97
C MET A 278 2.67 6.91 -2.83
N VAL A 279 3.91 6.45 -2.63
CA VAL A 279 5.08 7.32 -2.50
C VAL A 279 5.37 8.17 -3.75
N LEU A 280 4.97 7.72 -4.94
CA LEU A 280 5.07 8.57 -6.14
C LEU A 280 4.03 9.68 -6.13
N LEU A 281 2.79 9.38 -5.73
CA LEU A 281 1.76 10.41 -5.60
C LEU A 281 2.14 11.44 -4.54
N GLU A 282 2.73 10.98 -3.44
CA GLU A 282 3.28 11.85 -2.42
C GLU A 282 4.39 12.72 -3.01
N ALA A 283 5.42 12.14 -3.64
CA ALA A 283 6.50 12.91 -4.30
C ALA A 283 5.97 13.97 -5.28
N LEU A 284 4.98 13.61 -6.12
CA LEU A 284 4.31 14.54 -7.03
C LEU A 284 3.57 15.66 -6.29
N SER A 285 2.94 15.37 -5.15
CA SER A 285 2.29 16.40 -4.31
C SER A 285 3.28 17.36 -3.66
N PHE A 286 4.57 17.03 -3.69
CA PHE A 286 5.68 17.90 -3.33
C PHE A 286 6.43 18.39 -4.57
N ASP A 287 5.85 18.39 -5.77
CA ASP A 287 6.50 18.92 -6.97
C ASP A 287 7.91 18.33 -7.24
N LEU A 288 8.18 17.09 -6.80
CA LEU A 288 9.46 16.44 -7.05
C LEU A 288 9.46 15.80 -8.44
N PRO A 289 10.45 16.12 -9.30
CA PRO A 289 10.76 15.31 -10.46
C PRO A 289 11.01 13.85 -10.06
N ILE A 290 10.44 12.92 -10.82
CA ILE A 290 10.56 11.48 -10.55
C ILE A 290 11.47 10.83 -11.59
N VAL A 291 12.41 10.04 -11.11
CA VAL A 291 13.13 9.03 -11.87
C VAL A 291 12.64 7.67 -11.40
N SER A 292 12.16 6.83 -12.31
CA SER A 292 11.58 5.54 -11.95
C SER A 292 11.92 4.46 -12.95
N PHE A 293 12.02 3.22 -12.47
CA PHE A 293 12.12 2.06 -13.34
C PHE A 293 10.77 1.79 -14.03
N ASP A 294 10.81 1.42 -15.32
CA ASP A 294 9.61 0.95 -16.05
C ASP A 294 9.24 -0.44 -15.56
N CYS A 295 8.35 -0.50 -14.57
CA CYS A 295 7.72 -1.73 -14.11
C CYS A 295 6.28 -1.81 -14.60
N ASP A 296 5.75 -3.03 -14.70
CA ASP A 296 4.54 -3.33 -15.47
C ASP A 296 3.33 -2.42 -15.18
N THR A 297 3.06 -2.07 -13.93
CA THR A 297 1.98 -1.14 -13.52
C THR A 297 2.49 0.10 -12.80
N GLY A 298 3.79 0.36 -12.91
CA GLY A 298 4.40 1.59 -12.44
C GLY A 298 4.22 2.76 -13.41
N PRO A 299 4.83 3.92 -13.10
CA PRO A 299 4.87 5.06 -14.00
C PRO A 299 5.56 4.69 -15.33
N ARG A 300 4.98 5.16 -16.44
CA ARG A 300 5.59 5.15 -17.77
C ARG A 300 5.66 6.59 -18.26
N GLY A 301 6.86 7.04 -18.63
CA GLY A 301 7.11 8.34 -19.25
C GLY A 301 7.14 8.25 -20.76
#